data_AF-A0A2G5U187-F1
#
_entry.id   AF-A0A2G5U187-F1
#
_cell.length_a   1.000
_cell.length_b   1.000
_cell.length_c   1.000
_cell.angle_alpha   90.00
_cell.angle_beta   90.00
_cell.angle_gamma   90.00
#
_symmetry.space_group_name_H-M   'P 1'
#
loop_
_entity.id
_entity.type
_entity.pdbx_description
1 polymer ?
#
loop_
_entity_poly.entity_id
_entity_poly.type
_entity_poly.pdbx_seq_one_letter_code
_entity_poly.pdbx_strand_id
1 'polypeptide(L)'
;MSDQSSSGSSSTRAPSHQDLEVMSMGAAHAVVPLSECPHLHQVEPLPPAGINAASTCAECTIGAEVWTCLTCYKYNCGRFVNEHALMHHLNSSHPMALSMADLSVWCYPCEAYVHNPVLIPAKSAAHQSKFGEQMPS
;
A
#
# COMPACT_ATOMS: atom_id res chain seq x y z
N MET A 1 36.52 45.34 -6.67
CA MET A 1 37.96 45.37 -6.98
C MET A 1 38.65 45.12 -5.64
N SER A 2 39.10 43.92 -5.29
CA SER A 2 39.72 42.89 -6.12
C SER A 2 39.53 41.50 -5.51
N ASP A 3 39.50 40.52 -6.41
CA ASP A 3 39.47 39.07 -6.21
C ASP A 3 40.66 38.54 -5.40
N GLN A 4 40.44 37.45 -4.68
CA GLN A 4 41.49 36.45 -4.45
C GLN A 4 40.94 35.05 -4.73
N SER A 5 41.40 34.54 -5.87
CA SER A 5 41.26 33.19 -6.38
C SER A 5 42.12 32.22 -5.57
N SER A 6 41.63 31.01 -5.32
CA SER A 6 42.48 29.87 -4.96
C SER A 6 41.95 28.62 -5.67
N SER A 7 42.72 28.22 -6.67
CA SER A 7 42.55 27.05 -7.52
C SER A 7 43.01 25.79 -6.80
N GLY A 8 42.07 24.89 -6.49
CA GLY A 8 42.35 23.52 -6.06
C GLY A 8 41.97 22.54 -7.17
N SER A 9 42.92 22.22 -8.03
CA SER A 9 42.79 21.14 -9.01
C SER A 9 42.92 19.80 -8.29
N SER A 10 41.92 18.94 -8.37
CA SER A 10 42.08 17.52 -7.97
C SER A 10 41.35 16.64 -8.97
N SER A 11 42.16 15.89 -9.74
CA SER A 11 41.72 14.93 -10.75
C SER A 11 40.84 13.86 -10.13
N THR A 12 39.64 13.65 -10.70
CA THR A 12 38.81 12.49 -10.37
C THR A 12 39.44 11.25 -11.01
N ARG A 13 39.96 10.33 -10.18
CA ARG A 13 40.45 9.03 -10.62
C ARG A 13 39.26 8.08 -10.79
N ALA A 14 39.23 7.32 -11.88
CA ALA A 14 38.23 6.26 -12.07
C ALA A 14 38.35 5.23 -10.93
N PRO A 15 37.22 4.76 -10.36
CA PRO A 15 37.23 3.82 -9.24
C PRO A 15 37.93 2.51 -9.62
N SER A 16 38.71 1.96 -8.69
CA SER A 16 39.44 0.71 -8.87
C SER A 16 38.51 -0.51 -8.78
N HIS A 17 38.99 -1.70 -9.15
CA HIS A 17 38.24 -2.96 -9.00
C HIS A 17 37.78 -3.21 -7.55
N GLN A 18 38.54 -2.72 -6.56
CA GLN A 18 38.17 -2.83 -5.14
C GLN A 18 37.09 -1.79 -4.74
N ASP A 19 36.97 -0.68 -5.46
CA ASP A 19 35.90 0.31 -5.26
C ASP A 19 34.58 -0.12 -5.93
N LEU A 20 34.65 -0.96 -6.98
CA LEU A 20 33.51 -1.60 -7.64
C LEU A 20 32.94 -2.79 -6.83
N GLU A 21 33.71 -3.36 -5.89
CA GLU A 21 33.22 -4.40 -4.97
C GLU A 21 32.28 -3.84 -3.89
N VAL A 22 32.26 -2.51 -3.69
CA VAL A 22 31.28 -1.80 -2.85
C VAL A 22 29.97 -1.55 -3.63
N MET A 23 29.58 -2.46 -4.53
CA MET A 23 28.36 -2.36 -5.36
C MET A 23 27.35 -3.50 -5.17
N SER A 24 27.44 -4.37 -4.16
CA SER A 24 26.47 -5.49 -4.08
C SER A 24 26.23 -6.11 -2.70
N MET A 25 25.82 -5.30 -1.71
CA MET A 25 25.18 -5.83 -0.48
C MET A 25 24.05 -4.93 0.03
N GLY A 26 23.26 -4.35 -0.88
CA GLY A 26 21.98 -3.75 -0.53
C GLY A 26 20.88 -4.76 -0.83
N ALA A 27 20.34 -5.43 0.18
CA ALA A 27 19.15 -6.26 0.00
C ALA A 27 18.06 -5.43 -0.70
N ALA A 28 17.46 -5.99 -1.74
CA ALA A 28 16.26 -5.40 -2.33
C ALA A 28 15.25 -5.18 -1.19
N HIS A 29 14.81 -3.93 -1.00
CA HIS A 29 13.82 -3.56 0.01
C HIS A 29 12.42 -3.99 -0.44
N ALA A 30 12.27 -5.26 -0.83
CA ALA A 30 11.02 -5.82 -1.29
C ALA A 30 10.10 -6.00 -0.08
N VAL A 31 8.96 -5.33 -0.11
CA VAL A 31 7.89 -5.56 0.87
C VAL A 31 7.24 -6.89 0.52
N VAL A 32 7.42 -7.90 1.37
CA VAL A 32 6.79 -9.22 1.23
C VAL A 32 5.51 -9.24 2.08
N PRO A 33 4.32 -9.43 1.49
CA PRO A 33 3.09 -9.54 2.27
C PRO A 33 3.11 -10.76 3.18
N LEU A 34 2.54 -10.63 4.37
CA LEU A 34 2.29 -11.77 5.25
C LEU A 34 1.28 -12.72 4.60
N SER A 35 1.60 -14.01 4.59
CA SER A 35 0.66 -15.05 4.14
C SER A 35 -0.42 -15.34 5.17
N GLU A 36 -0.14 -15.09 6.45
CA GLU A 36 -1.01 -15.36 7.58
C GLU A 36 -0.95 -14.18 8.58
N CYS A 37 -2.07 -13.85 9.19
CA CYS A 37 -2.12 -12.98 10.35
C CYS A 37 -3.29 -13.37 11.25
N PRO A 38 -3.23 -13.12 12.57
CA PRO A 38 -4.28 -13.53 13.49
C PRO A 38 -5.60 -12.81 13.25
N HIS A 39 -5.66 -11.81 12.36
CA HIS A 39 -6.84 -11.00 12.07
C HIS A 39 -7.64 -11.47 10.85
N LEU A 40 -7.17 -12.49 10.11
CA LEU A 40 -7.87 -13.05 8.93
C LEU A 40 -9.31 -13.49 9.23
N HIS A 41 -9.58 -13.93 10.45
CA HIS A 41 -10.92 -14.36 10.88
C HIS A 41 -11.96 -13.24 10.96
N GLN A 42 -11.56 -11.96 10.88
CA GLN A 42 -12.45 -10.80 10.93
C GLN A 42 -12.78 -10.25 9.53
N VAL A 43 -12.35 -10.94 8.48
CA VAL A 43 -12.80 -10.66 7.11
C VAL A 43 -14.20 -11.21 6.96
N GLU A 44 -15.15 -10.32 6.64
CA GLU A 44 -16.54 -10.68 6.44
C GLU A 44 -16.83 -11.02 4.97
N PRO A 45 -17.84 -11.87 4.67
CA PRO A 45 -18.27 -12.13 3.31
C PRO A 45 -18.62 -10.86 2.54
N LEU A 46 -18.49 -10.91 1.22
CA LEU A 46 -18.86 -9.80 0.34
C LEU A 46 -20.33 -9.41 0.54
N PRO A 47 -20.64 -8.10 0.62
CA PRO A 47 -22.02 -7.65 0.62
C PRO A 47 -22.67 -7.93 -0.75
N PRO A 48 -24.00 -8.06 -0.84
CA PRO A 48 -24.69 -8.29 -2.12
C PRO A 48 -24.41 -7.22 -3.19
N ALA A 49 -24.09 -5.99 -2.76
CA ALA A 49 -23.72 -4.90 -3.65
C ALA A 49 -22.29 -5.02 -4.23
N GLY A 50 -21.48 -5.94 -3.72
CA GLY A 50 -20.07 -6.11 -4.09
C GLY A 50 -19.18 -4.95 -3.61
N ILE A 51 -18.07 -4.75 -4.32
CA ILE A 51 -17.13 -3.64 -4.10
C ILE A 51 -17.21 -2.69 -5.30
N ASN A 52 -17.24 -1.38 -5.03
CA ASN A 52 -17.18 -0.34 -6.05
C ASN A 52 -15.84 0.40 -5.96
N ALA A 53 -14.95 0.14 -6.92
CA ALA A 53 -13.62 0.73 -7.01
C ALA A 53 -13.62 2.24 -7.30
N ALA A 54 -14.76 2.80 -7.75
CA ALA A 54 -14.95 4.24 -7.97
C ALA A 54 -15.60 4.96 -6.77
N SER A 55 -15.74 4.29 -5.63
CA SER A 55 -16.29 4.90 -4.41
C SER A 55 -15.41 6.04 -3.90
N THR A 56 -16.02 6.98 -3.19
CA THR A 56 -15.32 8.06 -2.50
C THR A 56 -15.27 7.81 -0.99
N CYS A 57 -14.41 8.54 -0.28
CA CYS A 57 -14.38 8.50 1.18
C CYS A 57 -15.73 8.94 1.77
N ALA A 58 -16.27 8.15 2.70
CA ALA A 58 -17.54 8.41 3.36
C ALA A 58 -17.54 9.68 4.22
N GLU A 59 -16.36 10.16 4.65
CA GLU A 59 -16.22 11.30 5.55
C GLU A 59 -15.93 12.61 4.80
N CYS A 60 -15.00 12.58 3.83
CA CYS A 60 -14.55 13.79 3.14
C CYS A 60 -14.81 13.80 1.63
N THR A 61 -15.53 12.80 1.10
CA THR A 61 -15.97 12.67 -0.30
C THR A 61 -14.88 12.69 -1.37
N ILE A 62 -13.61 12.63 -0.99
CA ILE A 62 -12.45 12.53 -1.89
C ILE A 62 -12.37 11.09 -2.46
N GLY A 63 -12.20 10.98 -3.78
CA GLY A 63 -12.05 9.72 -4.52
C GLY A 63 -10.60 9.25 -4.72
N ALA A 64 -9.62 9.93 -4.13
CA ALA A 64 -8.21 9.54 -4.17
C ALA A 64 -7.83 8.69 -2.96
N GLU A 65 -6.92 7.73 -3.15
CA GLU A 65 -6.40 6.85 -2.09
C GLU A 65 -7.52 6.20 -1.25
N VAL A 66 -8.57 5.68 -1.88
CA VAL A 66 -9.72 5.09 -1.17
C VAL A 66 -9.41 3.64 -0.78
N TRP A 67 -9.73 3.29 0.47
CA TRP A 67 -9.63 1.96 1.03
C TRP A 67 -11.00 1.50 1.51
N THR A 68 -11.35 0.23 1.26
CA THR A 68 -12.58 -0.39 1.78
C THR A 68 -12.25 -1.33 2.92
N CYS A 69 -12.95 -1.16 4.05
CA CYS A 69 -12.83 -2.02 5.22
C CYS A 69 -13.31 -3.44 4.88
N LEU A 70 -12.55 -4.48 5.25
CA LEU A 70 -12.92 -5.87 4.96
C LEU A 70 -13.84 -6.52 6.00
N THR A 71 -14.25 -5.79 7.04
CA THR A 71 -15.24 -6.24 8.03
C THR A 71 -16.62 -5.60 7.79
N CYS A 72 -16.68 -4.34 7.35
CA CYS A 72 -17.96 -3.62 7.17
C CYS A 72 -18.12 -2.91 5.83
N TYR A 73 -17.14 -3.01 4.92
CA TYR A 73 -17.19 -2.48 3.56
C TYR A 73 -17.42 -0.95 3.46
N LYS A 74 -17.14 -0.20 4.53
CA LYS A 74 -17.09 1.26 4.52
C LYS A 74 -15.84 1.75 3.77
N TYR A 75 -16.01 2.76 2.93
CA TYR A 75 -14.95 3.38 2.13
C TYR A 75 -14.39 4.62 2.83
N ASN A 76 -13.08 4.66 3.04
CA ASN A 76 -12.39 5.77 3.68
C ASN A 76 -11.06 6.08 2.98
N CYS A 77 -10.65 7.35 2.96
CA CYS A 77 -9.38 7.73 2.35
C CYS A 77 -8.19 7.30 3.23
N GLY A 78 -7.07 6.99 2.58
CA GLY A 78 -5.84 6.53 3.20
C GLY A 78 -5.02 7.63 3.88
N ARG A 79 -3.85 7.24 4.35
CA ARG A 79 -2.92 8.08 5.14
C ARG A 79 -2.44 9.34 4.41
N PHE A 80 -2.35 9.29 3.09
CA PHE A 80 -1.85 10.41 2.29
C PHE A 80 -2.93 11.45 1.92
N VAL A 81 -4.16 11.27 2.43
CA VAL A 81 -5.27 12.21 2.23
C VAL A 81 -5.69 12.81 3.57
N ASN A 82 -6.59 12.17 4.31
CA ASN A 82 -7.08 12.62 5.61
C ASN A 82 -7.15 11.49 6.65
N GLU A 83 -6.53 10.32 6.36
CA GLU A 83 -6.39 9.20 7.29
C GLU A 83 -7.71 8.58 7.81
N HIS A 84 -8.84 8.82 7.15
CA HIS A 84 -10.15 8.27 7.59
C HIS A 84 -10.17 6.73 7.68
N ALA A 85 -9.35 6.02 6.90
CA ALA A 85 -9.26 4.57 7.02
C ALA A 85 -8.56 4.14 8.34
N LEU A 86 -7.54 4.90 8.77
CA LEU A 86 -6.89 4.69 10.08
C LEU A 86 -7.84 5.06 11.23
N MET A 87 -8.51 6.21 11.15
CA MET A 87 -9.50 6.60 12.16
C MET A 87 -10.66 5.60 12.25
N HIS A 88 -11.10 5.05 11.11
CA HIS A 88 -12.09 3.97 11.07
C HIS A 88 -11.59 2.73 11.84
N HIS A 89 -10.35 2.30 11.60
CA HIS A 89 -9.75 1.19 12.37
C HIS A 89 -9.74 1.48 13.87
N LEU A 90 -9.24 2.65 14.29
CA LEU A 90 -9.14 3.02 15.70
C LEU A 90 -10.51 3.05 16.41
N ASN A 91 -11.56 3.49 15.71
CA ASN A 91 -12.90 3.60 16.28
C ASN A 91 -13.68 2.27 16.30
N SER A 92 -13.44 1.39 15.33
CA SER A 92 -14.23 0.15 15.14
C SER A 92 -13.49 -1.12 15.52
N SER A 93 -12.17 -1.05 15.70
CA SER A 93 -11.26 -2.20 15.80
C SER A 93 -11.29 -3.13 14.58
N HIS A 94 -11.82 -2.69 13.43
CA HIS A 94 -11.79 -3.49 12.21
C HIS A 94 -10.35 -3.52 11.65
N PRO A 95 -9.75 -4.69 11.40
CA PRO A 95 -8.30 -4.80 11.35
C PRO A 95 -7.71 -4.56 9.96
N MET A 96 -8.49 -4.76 8.89
CA MET A 96 -7.97 -4.77 7.53
C MET A 96 -8.79 -3.93 6.57
N ALA A 97 -8.08 -3.33 5.61
CA ALA A 97 -8.67 -2.61 4.51
C ALA A 97 -7.99 -2.97 3.18
N LEU A 98 -8.78 -3.02 2.11
CA LEU A 98 -8.35 -3.24 0.73
C LEU A 98 -8.24 -1.89 0.01
N SER A 99 -7.10 -1.63 -0.61
CA SER A 99 -6.83 -0.44 -1.42
C SER A 99 -7.57 -0.51 -2.76
N MET A 100 -8.29 0.56 -3.13
CA MET A 100 -8.87 0.70 -4.47
C MET A 100 -7.85 1.18 -5.51
N ALA A 101 -6.65 1.61 -5.09
CA ALA A 101 -5.59 2.04 -5.99
C ALA A 101 -4.91 0.83 -6.67
N ASP A 102 -4.48 -0.15 -5.88
CA ASP A 102 -3.61 -1.26 -6.29
C ASP A 102 -4.08 -2.64 -5.81
N LEU A 103 -5.24 -2.74 -5.15
CA LEU A 103 -5.82 -3.99 -4.62
C LEU A 103 -4.95 -4.70 -3.55
N SER A 104 -3.99 -3.98 -2.97
CA SER A 104 -3.24 -4.44 -1.80
C SER A 104 -4.14 -4.41 -0.54
N VAL A 105 -3.90 -5.33 0.39
CA VAL A 105 -4.62 -5.37 1.68
C VAL A 105 -3.65 -5.03 2.79
N TRP A 106 -4.01 -4.05 3.61
CA TRP A 106 -3.26 -3.65 4.79
C TRP A 106 -3.96 -4.15 6.06
N CYS A 107 -3.17 -4.70 6.98
CA CYS A 107 -3.62 -5.06 8.33
C CYS A 107 -3.04 -4.07 9.32
N TYR A 108 -3.90 -3.23 9.93
CA TYR A 108 -3.47 -2.19 10.85
C TYR A 108 -2.74 -2.73 12.08
N PRO A 109 -3.24 -3.75 12.80
CA PRO A 109 -2.53 -4.24 13.99
C PRO A 109 -1.21 -4.96 13.70
N CYS A 110 -1.03 -5.45 12.47
CA CYS A 110 0.21 -6.13 12.07
C CYS A 110 1.21 -5.19 11.38
N GLU A 111 0.80 -3.96 11.08
CA GLU A 111 1.56 -2.98 10.32
C GLU A 111 2.18 -3.58 9.04
N ALA A 112 1.42 -4.41 8.34
CA ALA A 112 1.90 -5.17 7.21
C ALA A 112 0.83 -5.37 6.13
N TYR A 113 1.29 -5.52 4.89
CA TYR A 113 0.46 -6.03 3.82
C TYR A 113 0.18 -7.52 4.03
N VAL A 114 -1.02 -7.96 3.63
CA VAL A 114 -1.45 -9.36 3.76
C VAL A 114 -1.91 -9.91 2.41
N HIS A 115 -1.49 -11.13 2.10
CA HIS A 115 -1.97 -11.89 0.96
C HIS A 115 -2.33 -13.30 1.41
N ASN A 116 -3.61 -13.65 1.35
CA ASN A 116 -4.14 -14.94 1.78
C ASN A 116 -5.35 -15.33 0.91
N PRO A 117 -5.62 -16.62 0.66
CA PRO A 117 -6.80 -17.06 -0.07
C PRO A 117 -8.15 -16.50 0.43
N VAL A 118 -8.29 -16.25 1.73
CA VAL A 118 -9.50 -15.61 2.32
C VAL A 118 -9.78 -14.23 1.70
N LEU A 119 -8.75 -13.55 1.20
CA LEU A 119 -8.86 -12.21 0.60
C LEU A 119 -9.21 -12.25 -0.90
N ILE A 120 -9.14 -13.42 -1.56
CA ILE A 120 -9.38 -13.56 -3.00
C ILE A 120 -10.77 -13.06 -3.41
N PRO A 121 -11.88 -13.39 -2.72
CA PRO A 121 -13.20 -12.90 -3.10
C PRO A 121 -13.26 -11.36 -3.14
N ALA A 122 -12.78 -10.69 -2.09
CA ALA A 122 -12.76 -9.24 -2.01
C ALA A 122 -11.87 -8.61 -3.09
N LYS A 123 -10.64 -9.13 -3.28
CA LYS A 123 -9.75 -8.64 -4.33
C LYS A 123 -10.37 -8.85 -5.72
N SER A 124 -11.02 -9.99 -5.96
CA SER A 124 -11.61 -10.33 -7.26
C SER A 124 -12.80 -9.42 -7.59
N ALA A 125 -13.65 -9.15 -6.60
CA ALA A 125 -14.74 -8.19 -6.75
C ALA A 125 -14.22 -6.78 -7.05
N ALA A 126 -13.17 -6.34 -6.34
CA ALA A 126 -12.53 -5.05 -6.60
C ALA A 126 -11.86 -4.99 -7.98
N HIS A 127 -11.20 -6.07 -8.42
CA HIS A 127 -10.59 -6.19 -9.74
C HIS A 127 -11.64 -6.08 -10.86
N GLN A 128 -12.72 -6.86 -10.76
CA GLN A 128 -13.83 -6.81 -11.70
C GLN A 128 -14.47 -5.41 -11.75
N SER A 129 -14.64 -4.75 -10.59
CA SER A 129 -15.17 -3.39 -10.55
C SER A 129 -14.21 -2.35 -11.16
N LYS A 130 -12.90 -2.50 -10.96
CA LYS A 130 -11.88 -1.53 -11.39
C LYS A 130 -11.53 -1.65 -12.87
N PHE A 131 -11.47 -2.88 -13.39
CA PHE A 131 -10.94 -3.16 -14.72
C PHE A 131 -11.98 -3.75 -15.68
N GLY A 132 -13.13 -4.20 -15.19
CA GLY A 132 -14.15 -4.85 -16.04
C GLY A 132 -13.83 -6.31 -16.38
N GLU A 133 -12.79 -6.89 -15.80
CA GLU A 133 -12.28 -8.24 -16.11
C GLU A 133 -12.13 -9.10 -14.85
N GLN A 134 -12.18 -10.42 -15.01
CA GLN A 134 -11.91 -11.35 -13.91
C GLN A 134 -10.44 -11.27 -13.49
N MET A 135 -10.17 -11.53 -12.21
CA MET A 135 -8.80 -11.58 -11.71
C MET A 135 -8.05 -12.74 -12.38
N PRO A 136 -6.81 -12.51 -12.86
CA PRO A 136 -5.96 -13.61 -13.34
C PRO A 136 -5.72 -14.64 -12.23
N SER A 137 -5.83 -15.92 -12.61
CA SER A 137 -5.59 -17.08 -11.73
C SER A 137 -4.11 -17.30 -11.43
#